data_AF-A0A920SV66-F1
#
_entry.id   AF-A0A920SV66-F1
#
_cell.length_a   1.000
_cell.length_b   1.000
_cell.length_c   1.000
_cell.angle_alpha   90.00
_cell.angle_beta   90.00
_cell.angle_gamma   90.00
#
_symmetry.space_group_name_H-M   'P 1'
#
loop_
_entity.id
_entity.type
_entity.pdbx_description
1 polymer ?
#
loop_
_entity_poly.entity_id
_entity_poly.type
_entity_poly.pdbx_seq_one_letter_code
_entity_poly.pdbx_strand_id
1 'polypeptide(L)'
;MAAPKIIWDKGLIYQDYKVVPYDPRMVRPCLPEVAQGYREVEDPSVTLRFRFTDDSNTSFLVWTTTPWTLPSNLALAFGPRTLIRLCGLPWRELVLAKSLLDSVLGEGDIGSSVRSKDWILSAFVISVFLTT
;
A
#
# COMPACT_ATOMS: atom_id res chain seq x y z
N MET A 1 -27.66 -38.60 10.40
CA MET A 1 -27.59 -37.19 10.86
C MET A 1 -26.67 -36.42 9.91
N ALA A 2 -27.07 -35.24 9.45
CA ALA A 2 -26.33 -34.49 8.43
C ALA A 2 -25.01 -33.91 8.98
N ALA A 3 -23.90 -34.18 8.30
CA ALA A 3 -22.55 -33.76 8.70
C ALA A 3 -22.39 -32.27 9.09
N PRO A 4 -23.05 -31.29 8.44
CA PRO A 4 -22.92 -29.88 8.81
C PRO A 4 -23.41 -29.58 10.24
N LYS A 5 -24.44 -30.29 10.70
CA LYS A 5 -25.02 -30.09 12.04
C LYS A 5 -24.03 -30.52 13.14
N ILE A 6 -23.30 -31.62 12.91
CA ILE A 6 -22.27 -32.12 13.84
C ILE A 6 -21.11 -31.12 13.97
N ILE A 7 -20.73 -30.45 12.88
CA ILE A 7 -19.62 -29.49 12.87
C ILE A 7 -20.06 -28.18 13.55
N TRP A 8 -21.32 -27.78 13.34
CA TRP A 8 -21.95 -26.66 14.03
C TRP A 8 -22.03 -26.90 15.54
N ASP A 9 -22.52 -28.07 15.96
CA ASP A 9 -22.64 -28.44 17.38
C ASP A 9 -21.27 -28.49 18.09
N LYS A 10 -20.18 -28.65 17.33
CA LYS A 10 -18.79 -28.59 17.82
C LYS A 10 -18.18 -27.19 17.83
N GLY A 11 -18.91 -26.14 17.42
CA GLY A 11 -18.43 -24.76 17.40
C GLY A 11 -17.34 -24.47 16.37
N LEU A 12 -17.21 -25.29 15.33
CA LEU A 12 -16.15 -25.16 14.31
C LEU A 12 -16.55 -24.29 13.10
N ILE A 13 -17.80 -23.84 13.03
CA ILE A 13 -18.31 -22.94 11.98
C ILE A 13 -18.54 -21.57 12.60
N TYR A 14 -18.01 -20.53 11.95
CA TYR A 14 -18.17 -19.14 12.37
C TYR A 14 -18.44 -18.24 11.17
N GLN A 15 -19.00 -17.07 11.45
CA GLN A 15 -19.23 -16.00 10.48
C GLN A 15 -18.31 -14.82 10.83
N ASP A 16 -17.64 -14.28 9.81
CA ASP A 16 -16.73 -13.15 9.96
C ASP A 16 -16.72 -12.29 8.68
N TYR A 17 -16.27 -11.04 8.80
CA TYR A 17 -16.12 -10.09 7.71
C TYR A 17 -14.63 -9.88 7.42
N LYS A 18 -14.16 -10.48 6.33
CA LYS A 18 -12.76 -10.45 5.92
C LYS A 18 -12.61 -10.09 4.44
N VAL A 19 -11.43 -9.56 4.11
CA VAL A 19 -11.03 -9.33 2.72
C VAL A 19 -10.72 -10.68 2.09
N VAL A 20 -11.41 -11.00 0.98
CA VAL A 20 -11.20 -12.23 0.22
C VAL A 20 -11.11 -11.89 -1.26
N PRO A 21 -10.38 -12.70 -2.06
CA PRO A 21 -10.46 -12.60 -3.50
C PRO A 21 -11.91 -12.78 -3.94
N TYR A 22 -12.39 -11.87 -4.78
CA TYR A 22 -13.79 -11.75 -5.14
C TYR A 22 -13.94 -11.64 -6.66
N ASP A 23 -14.84 -12.44 -7.23
CA ASP A 23 -15.20 -12.31 -8.65
C ASP A 23 -16.41 -11.39 -8.80
N PRO A 24 -16.24 -10.18 -9.39
CA PRO A 24 -17.35 -9.26 -9.61
C PRO A 24 -18.37 -9.78 -10.64
N ARG A 25 -18.00 -10.73 -11.51
CA ARG A 25 -18.92 -11.30 -12.52
C ARG A 25 -19.91 -12.27 -11.90
N MET A 26 -19.43 -13.14 -11.03
CA MET A 26 -20.26 -14.13 -10.33
C MET A 26 -20.76 -13.67 -8.97
N VAL A 27 -20.29 -12.51 -8.49
CA VAL A 27 -20.71 -11.89 -7.22
C VAL A 27 -20.42 -12.82 -6.03
N ARG A 28 -19.31 -13.56 -6.06
CA ARG A 28 -18.92 -14.53 -5.01
C ARG A 28 -17.42 -14.56 -4.73
N PRO A 29 -17.00 -15.03 -3.54
CA PRO A 29 -15.60 -15.30 -3.22
C PRO A 29 -15.01 -16.42 -4.10
N CYS A 30 -13.74 -16.28 -4.45
CA CYS A 30 -12.96 -17.22 -5.23
C CYS A 30 -11.79 -17.69 -4.36
N LEU A 31 -11.73 -18.96 -3.95
CA LEU A 31 -10.79 -19.42 -2.92
C LEU A 31 -9.68 -20.28 -3.56
N PRO A 32 -9.89 -21.58 -3.86
CA PRO A 32 -8.85 -22.39 -4.48
C PRO A 32 -8.58 -22.04 -5.95
N GLU A 33 -9.50 -21.35 -6.63
CA GLU A 33 -9.41 -21.10 -8.07
C GLU A 33 -8.48 -19.92 -8.42
N VAL A 34 -8.14 -19.07 -7.46
CA VAL A 34 -7.28 -17.89 -7.66
C VAL A 34 -5.89 -18.28 -8.19
N ALA A 35 -5.33 -19.37 -7.66
CA ALA A 35 -4.00 -19.83 -8.04
C ALA A 35 -3.90 -20.31 -9.51
N GLN A 36 -5.03 -20.69 -10.13
CA GLN A 36 -5.07 -21.22 -11.49
C GLN A 36 -5.40 -20.15 -12.54
N GLY A 37 -5.72 -18.92 -12.10
CA GLY A 37 -6.26 -17.87 -12.94
C GLY A 37 -5.29 -16.76 -13.34
N TYR A 38 -3.99 -16.87 -13.02
CA TYR A 38 -3.02 -15.81 -13.31
C TYR A 38 -2.89 -15.56 -14.81
N ARG A 39 -2.94 -14.28 -15.19
CA ARG A 39 -2.80 -13.80 -16.57
C ARG A 39 -2.03 -12.50 -16.56
N GLU A 40 -1.28 -12.26 -17.63
CA GLU A 40 -0.64 -10.97 -17.87
C GLU A 40 -1.71 -9.96 -18.32
N VAL A 41 -1.74 -8.81 -17.65
CA VAL A 41 -2.66 -7.70 -17.92
C VAL A 41 -1.85 -6.41 -17.84
N GLU A 42 -2.17 -5.46 -18.70
CA GLU A 42 -1.59 -4.12 -18.64
C GLU A 42 -2.33 -3.27 -17.60
N ASP A 43 -1.64 -2.89 -16.53
CA ASP A 43 -2.16 -2.03 -15.48
C ASP A 43 -1.53 -0.62 -15.52
N PRO A 44 -2.29 0.43 -15.15
CA PRO A 44 -1.76 1.79 -15.10
C PRO A 44 -0.77 1.94 -13.94
N SER A 45 0.48 2.32 -14.25
CA SER A 45 1.48 2.69 -13.25
C SER A 45 1.38 4.17 -12.93
N VAL A 46 0.88 4.52 -11.74
CA VAL A 46 0.64 5.92 -11.34
C VAL A 46 1.50 6.29 -10.14
N THR A 47 2.16 7.44 -10.22
CA THR A 47 2.90 8.04 -9.11
C THR A 47 2.18 9.30 -8.61
N LEU A 48 1.98 9.39 -7.29
CA LEU A 48 1.21 10.43 -6.63
C LEU A 48 2.03 11.11 -5.55
N ARG A 49 1.64 12.36 -5.25
CA ARG A 49 2.26 13.16 -4.19
C ARG A 49 1.25 13.45 -3.10
N PHE A 50 1.50 12.96 -1.89
CA PHE A 50 0.73 13.29 -0.69
C PHE A 50 1.44 14.40 0.08
N ARG A 51 0.82 15.58 0.16
CA ARG A 51 1.38 16.71 0.90
C ARG A 51 1.26 16.49 2.40
N PHE A 52 2.23 16.98 3.16
CA PHE A 52 2.09 17.06 4.62
C PHE A 52 1.02 18.10 4.97
N THR A 53 0.29 17.87 6.06
CA THR A 53 -0.70 18.82 6.57
C THR A 53 -0.02 20.09 7.09
N ASP A 54 1.12 19.93 7.79
CA ASP A 54 1.83 21.02 8.44
C ASP A 54 2.87 21.71 7.54
N ASP A 55 3.27 21.05 6.44
CA ASP A 55 4.26 21.57 5.49
C ASP A 55 3.82 21.31 4.05
N SER A 56 3.32 22.35 3.39
CA SER A 56 2.86 22.26 2.00
C SER A 56 3.99 22.09 0.98
N ASN A 57 5.24 22.34 1.37
CA ASN A 57 6.41 22.22 0.49
C ASN A 57 6.96 20.79 0.45
N THR A 58 6.63 19.98 1.46
CA THR A 58 7.06 18.59 1.58
C THR A 58 5.94 17.65 1.13
N SER A 59 6.28 16.63 0.34
CA SER A 59 5.33 15.62 -0.11
C SER A 59 5.92 14.22 -0.09
N PHE A 60 5.12 13.23 0.30
CA PHE A 60 5.42 11.81 0.08
C PHE A 60 5.18 11.43 -1.36
N LEU A 61 6.16 10.75 -1.96
CA LEU A 61 6.00 10.14 -3.27
C LEU A 61 5.55 8.68 -3.12
N VAL A 62 4.41 8.35 -3.71
CA VAL A 62 3.78 7.02 -3.61
C VAL A 62 3.49 6.48 -4.99
N TRP A 63 3.71 5.20 -5.19
CA TRP A 63 3.42 4.49 -6.44
C TRP A 63 2.31 3.46 -6.22
N THR A 64 1.41 3.34 -7.18
CA THR A 64 0.37 2.30 -7.20
C THR A 64 0.07 1.85 -8.63
N THR A 65 -0.23 0.56 -8.81
CA THR A 65 -0.81 0.00 -10.04
C THR A 65 -2.34 -0.03 -10.02
N THR A 66 -2.96 0.25 -8.87
CA THR A 66 -4.41 0.16 -8.66
C THR A 66 -4.99 1.52 -8.22
N PRO A 67 -5.10 2.49 -9.14
CA PRO A 67 -5.54 3.85 -8.80
C PRO A 67 -6.96 3.91 -8.23
N TRP A 68 -7.80 2.91 -8.51
CA TRP A 68 -9.16 2.82 -7.98
C TRP A 68 -9.22 2.60 -6.46
N THR A 69 -8.11 2.22 -5.81
CA THR A 69 -8.02 2.09 -4.34
C THR A 69 -7.79 3.42 -3.63
N LEU A 70 -7.36 4.46 -4.36
CA LEU A 70 -6.98 5.75 -3.79
C LEU A 70 -8.10 6.48 -3.03
N PRO A 71 -9.38 6.47 -3.47
CA PRO A 71 -10.45 7.14 -2.73
C PRO A 71 -10.68 6.54 -1.33
N SER A 72 -10.37 5.26 -1.17
CA SER A 72 -10.50 4.53 0.10
C SER A 72 -9.18 4.45 0.87
N ASN A 73 -8.15 5.19 0.46
CA ASN A 73 -6.86 5.19 1.13
C ASN A 73 -6.96 5.90 2.48
N LEU A 74 -6.57 5.22 3.56
CA LEU A 74 -6.64 5.75 4.92
C LEU A 74 -5.28 6.13 5.49
N ALA A 75 -4.20 5.51 5.02
CA ALA A 75 -2.87 5.67 5.60
C ALA A 75 -1.75 5.36 4.61
N LEU A 76 -0.54 5.81 4.92
CA LEU A 76 0.69 5.44 4.22
C LEU A 76 1.56 4.61 5.17
N ALA A 77 2.00 3.43 4.71
CA ALA A 77 2.88 2.55 5.46
C ALA A 77 4.32 2.66 4.93
N PHE A 78 5.29 2.71 5.83
CA PHE A 78 6.71 2.72 5.50
C PHE A 78 7.52 1.98 6.55
N GLY A 79 8.65 1.41 6.13
CA GLY A 79 9.59 0.77 7.04
C GLY A 79 10.29 1.80 7.95
N PRO A 80 10.61 1.44 9.21
CA PRO A 80 11.10 2.37 10.24
C PRO A 80 12.44 3.05 9.91
N ARG A 81 13.18 2.58 8.89
CA ARG A 81 14.48 3.16 8.50
C ARG A 81 14.63 3.35 6.99
N THR A 82 13.51 3.41 6.28
CA THR A 82 13.54 3.35 4.81
C THR A 82 13.46 4.74 4.17
N LEU A 83 12.94 5.74 4.89
CA LEU A 83 12.65 7.06 4.32
C LEU A 83 13.81 8.05 4.37
N ILE A 84 13.90 8.83 3.29
CA ILE A 84 14.80 9.97 3.14
C ILE A 84 13.98 11.16 2.64
N ARG A 85 14.24 12.34 3.22
CA ARG A 85 13.77 13.63 2.70
C ARG A 85 14.84 14.21 1.79
N LEU A 86 14.45 14.55 0.57
CA LEU A 86 15.26 15.27 -0.39
C LEU A 86 14.86 16.74 -0.39
N CYS A 87 15.82 17.59 -0.02
CA CYS A 87 15.68 19.04 -0.05
C CYS A 87 16.43 19.60 -1.25
N GLY A 88 15.92 20.69 -1.85
CA GLY A 88 16.60 21.41 -2.93
C GLY A 88 16.21 21.05 -4.36
N LEU A 89 15.16 20.25 -4.56
CA LEU A 89 14.60 20.06 -5.89
C LEU A 89 13.87 21.35 -6.33
N PRO A 90 13.94 21.73 -7.62
CA PRO A 90 13.40 23.01 -8.11
C PRO A 90 11.90 23.16 -7.92
N TRP A 91 11.17 22.05 -7.78
CA TRP A 91 9.72 22.04 -7.78
C TRP A 91 9.12 21.89 -6.38
N ARG A 92 9.63 20.98 -5.52
CA ARG A 92 9.20 20.70 -4.12
C ARG A 92 10.15 19.75 -3.40
N GLU A 93 10.07 19.70 -2.07
CA GLU A 93 10.75 18.68 -1.28
C GLU A 93 9.98 17.35 -1.32
N LEU A 94 10.73 16.25 -1.46
CA LEU A 94 10.16 14.91 -1.63
C LEU A 94 10.65 13.96 -0.54
N VAL A 95 9.73 13.13 -0.05
CA VAL A 95 10.03 12.03 0.85
C VAL A 95 9.81 10.72 0.11
N LEU A 96 10.86 9.90 0.04
CA LEU A 96 10.81 8.59 -0.60
C LEU A 96 11.74 7.57 0.07
N ALA A 97 11.59 6.30 -0.33
CA ALA A 97 12.43 5.22 0.13
C ALA A 97 13.84 5.34 -0.44
N LYS A 98 14.87 5.15 0.40
CA LYS A 98 16.29 5.21 -0.03
C LYS A 98 16.60 4.31 -1.22
N SER A 99 16.04 3.11 -1.24
CA SER A 99 16.25 2.11 -2.29
C SER A 99 15.67 2.50 -3.64
N LEU A 100 14.76 3.48 -3.68
CA LEU A 100 14.07 3.92 -4.90
C LEU A 100 14.62 5.23 -5.45
N LEU A 101 15.63 5.83 -4.80
CA LEU A 101 16.23 7.09 -5.25
C LEU A 101 16.74 6.98 -6.69
N ASP A 102 17.59 5.99 -6.94
CA ASP A 102 18.26 5.81 -8.23
C ASP A 102 17.25 5.52 -9.35
N SER A 103 16.20 4.76 -9.04
CA SER A 103 15.15 4.39 -10.02
C SER A 103 14.21 5.55 -10.37
N VAL A 104 14.01 6.50 -9.46
CA VAL A 104 13.00 7.56 -9.63
C VAL A 104 13.63 8.85 -10.15
N LEU A 105 14.84 9.19 -9.70
CA LEU A 105 15.49 10.47 -10.04
C LEU A 105 16.52 10.34 -11.17
N GLY A 106 16.96 9.12 -11.51
CA GLY A 106 18.10 8.93 -12.42
C GLY A 106 19.41 9.44 -11.80
N GLU A 107 20.50 9.46 -12.57
CA GLU A 107 21.84 9.91 -12.10
C GLU A 107 21.95 11.42 -11.80
N GLY A 108 20.84 12.14 -11.62
CA GLY A 108 20.80 13.59 -11.48
C GLY A 108 20.21 14.06 -10.15
N ASP A 109 20.94 14.97 -9.50
CA ASP A 109 20.53 15.82 -8.37
C ASP A 109 20.08 15.10 -7.09
N ILE A 110 21.06 14.46 -6.43
CA ILE A 110 20.97 14.20 -5.00
C ILE A 110 21.15 15.54 -4.27
N GLY A 111 20.06 16.30 -4.13
CA GLY A 111 19.97 17.35 -3.13
C GLY A 111 20.32 16.82 -1.74
N SER A 112 20.64 17.71 -0.79
CA SER A 112 21.03 17.31 0.57
C SER A 112 20.01 16.34 1.17
N SER A 113 20.44 15.11 1.45
CA SER A 113 19.58 14.07 1.99
C SER A 113 19.60 14.12 3.52
N VAL A 114 18.43 14.32 4.13
CA VAL A 114 18.31 14.31 5.59
C VAL A 114 17.67 12.99 6.02
N ARG A 115 18.36 12.28 6.93
CA ARG A 115 17.90 10.98 7.44
C ARG A 115 16.80 11.18 8.46
N SER A 116 15.73 10.40 8.30
CA SER A 116 14.45 10.48 9.01
C SER A 116 14.45 10.16 10.52
N LYS A 117 15.57 10.25 11.25
CA LYS A 117 15.67 9.65 12.60
C LYS A 117 14.72 10.27 13.66
N ASP A 118 14.19 11.48 13.45
CA ASP A 118 13.56 12.26 14.54
C ASP A 118 12.12 12.79 14.28
N TRP A 119 11.47 12.52 13.14
CA TRP A 119 10.18 13.18 12.80
C TRP A 119 8.97 12.24 12.63
N ILE A 120 9.15 10.93 12.83
CA ILE A 120 8.11 9.91 12.55
C ILE A 120 7.07 9.77 13.68
N LEU A 121 7.18 10.52 14.79
CA LEU A 121 6.26 10.37 15.92
C LEU A 121 4.81 10.81 15.64
N SER A 122 4.54 11.45 14.50
CA SER A 122 3.20 11.94 14.13
C SER A 122 2.45 11.05 13.11
N ALA A 123 3.02 9.94 12.65
CA ALA A 123 2.39 9.07 11.66
C ALA A 123 2.02 7.71 12.26
N PHE A 124 0.88 7.67 12.95
CA PHE A 124 0.15 6.42 13.21
C PHE A 124 -1.04 6.33 12.24
N VAL A 125 -1.25 5.19 11.58
CA VAL A 125 -2.26 4.17 11.94
C VAL A 125 -2.38 3.12 10.82
N ILE A 126 -2.59 1.89 11.27
CA ILE A 126 -2.72 0.59 10.62
C ILE A 126 -3.85 0.50 9.58
N SER A 127 -3.60 -0.11 8.42
CA SER A 127 -4.28 -1.36 8.01
C SER A 127 -3.53 -2.07 6.87
N VAL A 128 -3.55 -3.39 6.97
CA VAL A 128 -2.81 -4.39 6.19
C VAL A 128 -3.65 -4.81 4.98
N PHE A 129 -3.02 -5.00 3.81
CA PHE A 129 -3.04 -6.21 2.97
C PHE A 129 -2.80 -5.89 1.50
N LEU A 130 -1.61 -6.26 1.00
CA LEU A 130 -1.46 -6.97 -0.27
C LEU A 130 -0.29 -7.97 -0.08
N THR A 131 -0.65 -9.25 -0.21
CA THR A 131 0.18 -10.41 -0.60
C THR A 131 1.34 -10.86 0.31
N THR A 132 1.05 -11.80 1.21
CA THR A 132 1.58 -13.19 1.18
C THR A 132 0.50 -14.13 1.67
#